data_AF-A0A7S2MAQ2-F1
#
_entry.id   AF-A0A7S2MAQ2-F1
#
_cell.length_a   1.000
_cell.length_b   1.000
_cell.length_c   1.000
_cell.angle_alpha   90.00
_cell.angle_beta   90.00
_cell.angle_gamma   90.00
#
_symmetry.space_group_name_H-M   'P 1'
#
loop_
_entity.id
_entity.type
_entity.pdbx_description
1 polymer ?
#
loop_
_entity_poly.entity_id
_entity_poly.type
_entity_poly.pdbx_seq_one_letter_code
_entity_poly.pdbx_strand_id
1 'polypeptide(L)'
;GEHGWELAPYGSSKLAGLVQLLRSLPPGDKAVVFTRFPDALALIGRALKRASIVAVALSRVDKSVVDTFRTDPQTRVLLLEAGESAAGLTLTCAQHVVFLDVL
;
A
#
# COMPACT_ATOMS: atom_id res chain seq x y z
N GLY A 1 29.07 11.24 -18.10
CA GLY A 1 28.02 11.98 -17.36
C GLY A 1 26.80 12.00 -18.25
N GLU A 2 25.57 12.12 -17.77
CA GLU A 2 25.11 12.94 -16.65
C GLU A 2 23.70 12.42 -16.23
N HIS A 3 23.51 12.22 -14.92
CA HIS A 3 22.25 12.22 -14.13
C HIS A 3 21.07 11.29 -14.49
N GLY A 4 21.24 9.97 -14.28
CA GLY A 4 20.15 8.98 -14.22
C GLY A 4 19.41 8.91 -12.88
N TRP A 5 18.90 10.03 -12.37
CA TRP A 5 18.02 10.06 -11.19
C TRP A 5 16.65 10.66 -11.49
N GLU A 6 16.26 10.75 -12.77
CA GLU A 6 14.92 11.18 -13.16
C GLU A 6 13.88 10.45 -12.32
N LEU A 7 13.30 11.22 -11.40
CA LEU A 7 12.54 10.73 -10.26
C LEU A 7 11.50 9.78 -10.82
N ALA A 8 11.65 8.48 -10.54
CA ALA A 8 10.73 7.45 -11.00
C ALA A 8 9.29 7.98 -10.82
N PRO A 9 8.33 7.68 -11.71
CA PRO A 9 7.05 8.42 -11.85
C PRO A 9 6.20 8.55 -10.57
N TYR A 10 6.60 7.87 -9.49
CA TYR A 10 5.97 7.81 -8.19
C TYR A 10 6.82 8.39 -7.04
N GLY A 11 7.99 8.99 -7.32
CA GLY A 11 8.87 9.66 -6.36
C GLY A 11 10.12 8.87 -5.93
N SER A 12 10.15 7.54 -6.08
CA SER A 12 11.32 6.70 -5.82
C SER A 12 11.25 5.36 -6.57
N SER A 13 12.40 4.69 -6.74
CA SER A 13 12.47 3.36 -7.37
C SER A 13 11.69 2.30 -6.59
N LYS A 14 11.69 2.37 -5.24
CA LYS A 14 10.89 1.49 -4.38
C LYS A 14 9.38 1.66 -4.60
N LEU A 15 8.89 2.90 -4.75
CA LEU A 15 7.48 3.17 -5.05
C LEU A 15 7.10 2.72 -6.47
N ALA A 16 8.00 2.88 -7.44
CA ALA A 16 7.80 2.35 -8.78
C ALA A 16 7.73 0.81 -8.80
N GLY A 17 8.62 0.15 -8.06
CA GLY A 17 8.59 -1.30 -7.89
C GLY A 17 7.31 -1.78 -7.21
N LEU A 18 6.84 -1.08 -6.16
CA LEU A 18 5.56 -1.39 -5.52
C LEU A 18 4.40 -1.29 -6.50
N VAL A 19 4.32 -0.22 -7.30
CA VAL A 19 3.23 -0.06 -8.29
C VAL A 19 3.28 -1.18 -9.34
N GLN A 20 4.46 -1.54 -9.83
CA GLN A 20 4.63 -2.64 -10.78
C GLN A 20 4.19 -3.98 -10.17
N LEU A 21 4.61 -4.27 -8.95
CA LEU A 21 4.21 -5.47 -8.22
C LEU A 21 2.68 -5.54 -8.09
N LEU A 22 2.03 -4.48 -7.60
CA LEU A 22 0.58 -4.44 -7.40
C LEU A 22 -0.22 -4.59 -8.71
N ARG A 23 0.32 -4.10 -9.83
CA ARG A 23 -0.28 -4.28 -11.17
C ARG A 23 -0.14 -5.71 -11.69
N SER A 24 0.91 -6.42 -11.30
CA SER A 24 1.12 -7.83 -11.68
C SER A 24 0.28 -8.83 -10.88
N LEU A 25 -0.31 -8.41 -9.74
CA LEU A 25 -1.17 -9.28 -8.95
C LEU A 25 -2.42 -9.67 -9.74
N PRO A 26 -2.94 -10.91 -9.57
CA PRO A 26 -4.17 -11.34 -10.22
C PRO A 26 -5.32 -10.33 -10.05
N PRO A 27 -6.18 -10.16 -11.07
CA PRO A 27 -7.34 -9.28 -10.96
C PRO A 27 -8.21 -9.65 -9.76
N GLY A 28 -8.61 -8.66 -8.97
CA GLY A 28 -9.41 -8.88 -7.75
C GLY A 28 -8.61 -9.23 -6.51
N ASP A 29 -7.35 -9.67 -6.65
CA ASP A 29 -6.50 -9.90 -5.49
C ASP A 29 -6.23 -8.60 -4.74
N LYS A 30 -6.28 -8.72 -3.42
CA LYS A 30 -6.05 -7.69 -2.43
C LYS A 30 -4.69 -7.87 -1.77
N ALA A 31 -4.02 -6.76 -1.50
CA ALA A 31 -2.72 -6.72 -0.85
C ALA A 31 -2.73 -5.86 0.41
N VAL A 32 -1.95 -6.27 1.40
CA VAL A 32 -1.61 -5.45 2.56
C VAL A 32 -0.18 -4.95 2.39
N VAL A 33 0.02 -3.64 2.48
CA VAL A 33 1.35 -3.02 2.43
C VAL A 33 1.69 -2.49 3.81
N PHE A 34 2.73 -3.04 4.43
CA PHE A 34 3.26 -2.61 5.70
C PHE A 34 4.43 -1.66 5.53
N THR A 35 4.53 -0.65 6.40
CA THR A 35 5.73 0.19 6.54
C THR A 35 5.98 0.54 8.00
N ARG A 36 7.24 0.65 8.41
CA ARG A 36 7.60 1.10 9.77
C ARG A 36 7.59 2.63 9.93
N PHE A 37 7.31 3.36 8.85
CA PHE A 37 7.36 4.82 8.82
C PHE A 37 5.95 5.39 8.62
N PRO A 38 5.31 5.94 9.67
CA PRO A 38 3.97 6.53 9.55
C PRO A 38 3.87 7.56 8.42
N ASP A 39 4.90 8.40 8.29
CA ASP A 39 5.00 9.44 7.26
C ASP A 39 5.03 8.87 5.83
N ALA A 40 5.49 7.62 5.67
CA ALA A 40 5.51 6.95 4.38
C ALA A 40 4.11 6.54 3.91
N LEU A 41 3.14 6.33 4.79
CA LEU A 41 1.77 5.96 4.40
C LEU A 41 1.15 6.98 3.44
N ALA A 42 1.32 8.27 3.73
CA ALA A 42 0.82 9.34 2.88
C ALA A 42 1.56 9.39 1.53
N LEU A 43 2.85 9.11 1.51
CA LEU A 43 3.64 9.06 0.28
C LEU A 43 3.24 7.87 -0.61
N ILE A 44 3.09 6.68 -0.02
CA ILE A 44 2.62 5.47 -0.70
C ILE A 44 1.21 5.70 -1.24
N GLY A 45 0.29 6.24 -0.43
CA GLY A 45 -1.08 6.54 -0.86
C GLY A 45 -1.14 7.47 -2.07
N ARG A 46 -0.29 8.52 -2.12
CA ARG A 46 -0.19 9.41 -3.28
C ARG A 46 0.34 8.68 -4.52
N ALA A 47 1.34 7.81 -4.37
CA ALA A 47 1.87 7.00 -5.47
C ALA A 47 0.80 6.06 -6.05
N LEU A 48 0.07 5.35 -5.19
CA LEU A 48 -1.01 4.45 -5.61
C LEU A 48 -2.16 5.20 -6.29
N LYS A 49 -2.55 6.37 -5.76
CA LYS A 49 -3.56 7.23 -6.38
C LYS A 49 -3.14 7.67 -7.80
N ARG A 50 -1.88 8.07 -8.00
CA ARG A 50 -1.35 8.40 -9.34
C ARG A 50 -1.33 7.21 -10.28
N ALA A 51 -1.17 6.01 -9.75
CA ALA A 51 -1.19 4.76 -10.50
C ALA A 51 -2.61 4.22 -10.76
N SER A 52 -3.66 4.92 -10.32
CA SER A 52 -5.06 4.49 -10.33
C SER A 52 -5.31 3.18 -9.57
N ILE A 53 -4.59 2.97 -8.47
CA ILE A 53 -4.77 1.84 -7.55
C ILE A 53 -5.51 2.38 -6.31
N VAL A 54 -6.72 1.89 -6.08
CA VAL A 54 -7.53 2.29 -4.91
C VAL A 54 -6.97 1.62 -3.66
N ALA A 55 -6.64 2.45 -2.67
CA ALA A 55 -6.07 2.04 -1.42
C ALA A 55 -6.74 2.77 -0.25
N VAL A 56 -6.83 2.12 0.89
CA VAL A 56 -7.21 2.74 2.17
C VAL A 56 -6.05 2.60 3.15
N ALA A 57 -5.87 3.59 4.03
CA ALA A 57 -4.82 3.59 5.03
C ALA A 57 -5.42 3.50 6.43
N LEU A 58 -4.82 2.68 7.28
CA LEU A 58 -5.26 2.48 8.64
C LEU A 58 -4.12 2.86 9.58
N SER A 59 -4.23 4.05 10.18
CA SER A 59 -3.29 4.55 11.19
C SER A 59 -3.68 4.13 12.61
N ARG A 60 -4.96 3.86 12.86
CA ARG A 60 -5.53 3.31 14.10
C ARG A 60 -6.64 2.32 13.74
N VAL A 61 -6.93 1.37 14.62
CA VAL A 61 -8.00 0.37 14.39
C VAL A 61 -9.35 1.06 14.13
N ASP A 62 -9.74 1.12 12.86
CA ASP A 62 -11.01 1.65 12.38
C ASP A 62 -11.75 0.56 11.60
N LYS A 63 -12.87 0.11 12.18
CA LYS A 63 -13.69 -0.95 11.59
C LYS A 63 -14.25 -0.57 10.22
N SER A 64 -14.57 0.71 9.99
CA SER A 64 -15.14 1.16 8.72
C SER A 64 -14.14 1.04 7.57
N VAL A 65 -12.86 1.33 7.84
CA VAL A 65 -11.77 1.18 6.86
C VAL A 65 -11.51 -0.29 6.57
N VAL A 66 -11.49 -1.13 7.61
CA VAL A 66 -11.35 -2.58 7.45
C VAL A 66 -12.50 -3.18 6.66
N ASP A 67 -13.74 -2.76 6.93
CA ASP A 67 -14.92 -3.23 6.22
C ASP A 67 -14.94 -2.74 4.78
N THR A 68 -14.50 -1.51 4.50
CA THR A 68 -14.28 -1.01 3.13
C THR A 68 -13.27 -1.89 2.40
N PHE A 69 -12.11 -2.16 3.01
CA PHE A 69 -11.12 -3.05 2.41
C PHE A 69 -11.65 -4.46 2.19
N ARG A 70 -12.50 -5.00 3.07
CA ARG A 70 -13.08 -6.33 2.93
C ARG A 70 -14.15 -6.41 1.83
N THR A 71 -15.03 -5.41 1.77
CA THR A 71 -16.29 -5.50 1.02
C THR A 71 -16.29 -4.77 -0.31
N ASP A 72 -15.50 -3.70 -0.46
CA ASP A 72 -15.39 -2.98 -1.73
C ASP A 72 -14.42 -3.73 -2.67
N PRO A 73 -14.87 -4.26 -3.81
CA PRO A 73 -14.01 -4.93 -4.77
C PRO A 73 -13.01 -3.98 -5.45
N GLN A 74 -13.27 -2.67 -5.46
CA GLN A 74 -12.34 -1.69 -6.04
C GLN A 74 -11.16 -1.40 -5.12
N THR A 75 -11.36 -1.41 -3.80
CA THR A 75 -10.29 -1.21 -2.81
C THR A 75 -9.35 -2.41 -2.78
N ARG A 76 -8.24 -2.33 -3.52
CA ARG A 76 -7.27 -3.43 -3.68
C ARG A 76 -6.16 -3.45 -2.63
N VAL A 77 -5.90 -2.33 -1.97
CA VAL A 77 -4.74 -2.20 -1.08
C VAL A 77 -5.14 -1.64 0.28
N LEU A 78 -4.66 -2.28 1.35
CA LEU A 78 -4.67 -1.73 2.71
C LEU A 78 -3.24 -1.32 3.08
N LEU A 79 -3.06 -0.06 3.47
CA LEU A 79 -1.79 0.47 3.98
C LEU A 79 -1.80 0.42 5.50
N LEU A 80 -0.77 -0.20 6.09
CA LEU A 80 -0.62 -0.34 7.53
C LEU A 80 0.75 0.14 8.00
N GLU A 81 0.74 0.84 9.12
CA GLU A 81 1.94 1.00 9.92
C GLU A 81 2.27 -0.34 10.62
N ALA A 82 3.50 -0.81 10.48
CA ALA A 82 4.01 -1.96 11.21
C ALA A 82 4.26 -1.55 12.68
N GLY A 83 3.26 -1.80 13.52
CA GLY A 83 3.25 -1.44 14.94
C GLY A 83 1.98 -1.96 15.64
N GLU A 84 1.59 -1.35 16.75
CA GLU A 84 0.41 -1.79 17.53
C GLU A 84 -0.88 -1.80 16.72
N SER A 85 -1.03 -0.91 15.73
CA SER A 85 -2.23 -0.83 14.86
C SER A 85 -2.45 -2.08 13.99
N ALA A 86 -1.42 -2.91 13.78
CA ALA A 86 -1.55 -4.18 13.08
C ALA A 86 -1.92 -5.35 14.02
N ALA A 87 -1.71 -5.19 15.33
CA ALA A 87 -1.97 -6.25 16.29
C ALA A 87 -3.49 -6.49 16.43
N GLY A 88 -3.91 -7.74 16.23
CA GLY A 88 -5.31 -8.15 16.38
C GLY A 88 -6.19 -7.99 15.14
N LEU A 89 -5.66 -7.50 14.01
CA LEU A 89 -6.38 -7.50 12.75
C LEU A 89 -6.32 -8.88 12.08
N THR A 90 -7.45 -9.58 12.03
CA THR A 90 -7.59 -10.78 11.21
C THR A 90 -8.05 -10.38 9.80
N LEU A 91 -7.11 -10.31 8.87
CA LEU A 91 -7.34 -9.96 7.46
C LEU A 91 -7.32 -11.23 6.60
N THR A 92 -8.44 -11.93 6.50
CA THR A 92 -8.58 -13.13 5.63
C THR A 92 -8.84 -12.78 4.17
N CYS A 93 -9.18 -11.53 3.86
CA CYS A 93 -9.55 -11.09 2.52
C CYS A 93 -8.37 -10.69 1.63
N ALA A 94 -7.14 -10.67 2.16
CA ALA A 94 -5.93 -10.36 1.39
C ALA A 94 -5.15 -11.63 1.03
N GLN A 95 -4.65 -11.68 -0.19
CA GLN A 95 -3.86 -12.80 -0.71
C GLN A 95 -2.35 -12.50 -0.65
N HIS A 96 -2.00 -11.21 -0.59
CA HIS A 96 -0.62 -10.75 -0.69
C HIS A 96 -0.26 -9.83 0.48
N VAL A 97 0.97 -9.97 0.97
CA VAL A 97 1.56 -9.07 1.97
C VAL A 97 2.87 -8.54 1.43
N VAL A 98 3.03 -7.22 1.48
CA VAL A 98 4.23 -6.51 1.02
C VAL A 98 4.80 -5.69 2.17
N PHE A 99 6.09 -5.83 2.45
CA PHE A 99 6.81 -4.97 3.37
C PHE A 99 7.57 -3.92 2.57
N LEU A 100 7.30 -2.65 2.85
CA LEU A 100 7.94 -1.52 2.19
C LEU A 100 8.65 -0.63 3.21
N ASP A 101 9.97 -0.76 3.24
CA ASP A 101 10.83 0.16 3.99
C ASP A 101 11.50 1.15 3.03
N VAL A 102 11.15 2.42 3.20
CA VAL A 102 11.68 3.55 2.44
C VAL A 102 12.87 4.19 3.15
N LEU A 103 13.81 3.37 3.63
CA LEU A 103 15.16 3.79 4.00
C LEU A 103 16.17 2.98 3.19
#